data_AF-A0A7G8HB72-F1
#
_entry.id   AF-A0A7G8HB72-F1
#
_cell.length_a   1.000
_cell.length_b   1.000
_cell.length_c   1.000
_cell.angle_alpha   90.00
_cell.angle_beta   90.00
_cell.angle_gamma   90.00
#
_symmetry.space_group_name_H-M   'P 1'
#
loop_
_entity.id
_entity.type
_entity.pdbx_description
1 polymer ?
#
loop_
_entity_poly.entity_id
_entity_poly.type
_entity_poly.pdbx_seq_one_letter_code
_entity_poly.pdbx_strand_id
1 'polypeptide(L)'
;MNVLPPTWMTINAESYKRLLNRTAVSNTKRSKKHGATYQVKEAMEAIHAAFHRCDGTDPFDGLPLDGRQLSGRRCPTVCPIDNPSIANFEVLSLQTKEAKGAMNAEDFIAHCRAVVAHADATTTGLR
;
A
#
# COMPACT_ATOMS: atom_id res chain seq x y z
N MET A 1 -6.82 -19.56 10.80
CA MET A 1 -6.06 -19.13 9.61
C MET A 1 -4.59 -19.25 9.94
N ASN A 2 -3.85 -20.09 9.21
CA ASN A 2 -2.41 -20.18 9.33
C ASN A 2 -1.80 -19.17 8.36
N VAL A 3 -1.25 -18.07 8.88
CA VAL A 3 -0.70 -16.97 8.08
C VAL A 3 0.80 -16.90 8.29
N LEU A 4 1.56 -17.10 7.23
CA LEU A 4 3.01 -17.00 7.25
C LEU A 4 3.45 -15.71 6.57
N PRO A 5 4.44 -14.99 7.14
CA PRO A 5 4.96 -13.80 6.48
C PRO A 5 5.59 -14.19 5.14
N PRO A 6 5.46 -13.32 4.10
CA PRO A 6 6.27 -13.46 2.89
C PRO A 6 7.76 -13.47 3.23
N THR A 7 8.59 -14.06 2.37
CA THR A 7 10.04 -14.20 2.59
C THR A 7 10.77 -12.87 2.72
N TRP A 8 10.29 -11.82 2.06
CA TRP A 8 10.85 -10.46 2.15
C TRP A 8 10.54 -9.77 3.49
N MET A 9 9.55 -10.25 4.24
CA MET A 9 9.21 -9.74 5.56
C MET A 9 10.05 -10.40 6.64
N THR A 10 10.98 -9.64 7.21
CA THR A 10 11.92 -10.13 8.22
C THR A 10 11.33 -10.06 9.64
N ILE A 11 10.07 -10.48 9.80
CA ILE A 11 9.38 -10.53 11.08
C ILE A 11 8.86 -11.95 11.35
N ASN A 12 8.75 -12.34 12.63
CA ASN A 12 8.23 -13.65 12.97
C ASN A 12 6.71 -13.78 12.70
N ALA A 13 6.21 -15.01 12.63
CA ALA A 13 4.81 -15.30 12.30
C ALA A 13 3.80 -14.70 13.30
N GLU A 14 4.17 -14.59 14.58
CA GLU A 14 3.31 -14.00 15.59
C GLU A 14 3.16 -12.48 15.38
N SER A 15 4.28 -11.78 15.22
CA SER A 15 4.33 -10.36 14.89
C SER A 15 3.58 -10.05 13.59
N TYR A 16 3.73 -10.92 12.59
CA TYR A 16 3.00 -10.80 11.34
C TYR A 16 1.49 -10.93 11.53
N LYS A 17 1.04 -11.94 12.27
CA LYS A 17 -0.38 -12.14 12.58
C LYS A 17 -0.96 -10.95 13.37
N ARG A 18 -0.21 -10.39 14.32
CA ARG A 18 -0.62 -9.17 15.06
C ARG A 18 -0.73 -7.96 14.13
N LEU A 19 0.23 -7.78 13.21
CA LEU A 19 0.20 -6.72 12.20
C LEU A 19 -1.06 -6.86 11.32
N LEU A 20 -1.30 -8.04 10.75
CA LEU A 20 -2.47 -8.31 9.92
C LEU A 20 -3.78 -7.99 10.65
N ASN A 21 -3.94 -8.50 11.89
CA ASN A 21 -5.12 -8.25 12.70
C ASN A 21 -5.34 -6.75 12.96
N ARG A 22 -4.31 -6.04 13.42
CA ARG A 22 -4.39 -4.60 13.71
C ARG A 22 -4.81 -3.82 12.46
N THR A 23 -4.16 -4.09 11.34
CA THR A 23 -4.42 -3.39 10.08
C THR A 23 -5.81 -3.73 9.51
N ALA A 24 -6.24 -4.98 9.59
CA ALA A 24 -7.57 -5.41 9.16
C ALA A 24 -8.67 -4.74 10.00
N VAL A 25 -8.53 -4.70 11.32
CA VAL A 25 -9.48 -4.02 12.22
C VAL A 25 -9.56 -2.53 11.90
N SER A 26 -8.43 -1.84 11.78
CA SER A 26 -8.38 -0.41 11.49
C SER A 26 -9.00 -0.08 10.12
N ASN A 27 -8.66 -0.84 9.08
CA ASN A 27 -9.22 -0.62 7.74
C ASN A 27 -10.72 -0.93 7.71
N THR A 28 -11.16 -2.07 8.25
CA THR A 28 -12.58 -2.44 8.30
C THR A 28 -13.40 -1.38 9.05
N LYS A 29 -12.91 -0.88 10.19
CA LYS A 29 -13.59 0.19 10.94
C LYS A 29 -13.74 1.45 10.11
N ARG A 30 -12.70 1.85 9.37
CA ARG A 30 -12.75 3.03 8.49
C ARG A 30 -13.71 2.81 7.33
N SER A 31 -13.61 1.68 6.65
CA SER A 31 -14.43 1.34 5.50
C SER A 31 -15.91 1.16 5.82
N LYS A 32 -16.27 0.65 7.01
CA LYS A 32 -17.67 0.58 7.47
C LYS A 32 -18.33 1.95 7.58
N LYS A 33 -17.56 3.03 7.85
CA LYS A 33 -18.08 4.41 7.80
C LYS A 33 -18.45 4.86 6.37
N HIS A 34 -17.93 4.17 5.36
CA HIS A 34 -18.15 4.43 3.95
C HIS A 34 -19.00 3.33 3.29
N GLY A 35 -19.77 2.56 4.07
CA GLY A 35 -20.74 1.59 3.54
C GLY A 35 -20.20 0.18 3.27
N ALA A 36 -18.98 -0.14 3.70
CA ALA A 36 -18.44 -1.49 3.54
C ALA A 36 -19.23 -2.55 4.33
N THR A 37 -19.44 -3.72 3.72
CA THR A 37 -20.16 -4.86 4.32
C THR A 37 -19.25 -6.03 4.69
N TYR A 38 -17.99 -6.02 4.24
CA TYR A 38 -17.04 -7.09 4.51
C TYR A 38 -16.65 -7.18 5.99
N GLN A 39 -16.31 -8.39 6.42
CA GLN A 39 -15.88 -8.70 7.77
C GLN A 39 -14.37 -8.53 7.94
N VAL A 40 -13.92 -8.39 9.19
CA VAL A 40 -12.49 -8.27 9.52
C VAL A 40 -11.68 -9.45 9.00
N LYS A 41 -12.27 -10.67 8.99
CA LYS A 41 -11.62 -11.87 8.46
C LYS A 41 -11.32 -11.73 6.96
N GLU A 42 -12.29 -11.28 6.17
CA GLU A 42 -12.11 -11.05 4.72
C GLU A 42 -11.05 -9.97 4.46
N ALA A 43 -11.06 -8.89 5.25
CA ALA A 43 -10.02 -7.87 5.18
C ALA A 43 -8.63 -8.44 5.49
N MET A 44 -8.52 -9.28 6.52
CA MET A 44 -7.25 -9.91 6.89
C MET A 44 -6.70 -10.82 5.78
N GLU A 45 -7.57 -11.61 5.13
CA GLU A 45 -7.21 -12.47 3.99
C GLU A 45 -6.75 -11.64 2.79
N ALA A 46 -7.48 -10.58 2.46
CA ALA A 46 -7.13 -9.69 1.35
C ALA A 46 -5.82 -8.93 1.58
N ILE A 47 -5.57 -8.47 2.81
CA ILE A 47 -4.32 -7.83 3.20
C ILE A 47 -3.17 -8.84 3.15
N HIS A 48 -3.37 -10.05 3.67
CA HIS A 48 -2.38 -11.13 3.59
C HIS A 48 -1.99 -11.41 2.14
N ALA A 49 -2.98 -11.55 1.25
CA ALA A 49 -2.74 -11.72 -0.18
C ALA A 49 -2.00 -10.52 -0.79
N ALA A 50 -2.29 -9.29 -0.36
CA ALA A 50 -1.59 -8.10 -0.84
C ALA A 50 -0.09 -8.09 -0.48
N PHE A 51 0.26 -8.52 0.74
CA PHE A 51 1.66 -8.68 1.16
C PHE A 51 2.43 -9.70 0.31
N HIS A 52 1.77 -10.77 -0.13
CA HIS A 52 2.38 -11.75 -1.04
C HIS A 52 2.46 -11.25 -2.47
N ARG A 53 1.44 -10.51 -2.95
CA ARG A 53 1.42 -9.97 -4.32
C ARG A 53 2.49 -8.90 -4.59
N CYS A 54 2.80 -8.04 -3.62
CA CYS A 54 3.79 -6.96 -3.86
C CYS A 54 5.24 -7.45 -3.89
N ASP A 55 5.50 -8.67 -3.41
CA ASP A 55 6.82 -9.30 -3.39
C ASP A 55 7.96 -8.40 -2.85
N GLY A 56 7.63 -7.55 -1.86
CA GLY A 56 8.59 -6.67 -1.22
C GLY A 56 9.01 -5.46 -2.06
N THR A 57 8.29 -5.16 -3.13
CA THR A 57 8.51 -3.99 -3.98
C THR A 57 7.33 -3.03 -3.89
N ASP A 58 7.62 -1.73 -3.99
CA ASP A 58 6.57 -0.72 -4.11
C ASP A 58 6.06 -0.69 -5.55
N PRO A 59 4.73 -0.79 -5.78
CA PRO A 59 4.18 -0.92 -7.12
C PRO A 59 4.28 0.35 -7.98
N PHE A 60 4.59 1.51 -7.39
CA PHE A 60 4.65 2.77 -8.12
C PHE A 60 6.07 3.19 -8.52
N ASP A 61 7.04 2.98 -7.63
CA ASP A 61 8.44 3.36 -7.89
C ASP A 61 9.37 2.18 -8.13
N GLY A 62 8.89 0.94 -7.92
CA GLY A 62 9.66 -0.29 -8.13
C GLY A 62 10.79 -0.50 -7.11
N LEU A 63 10.95 0.39 -6.13
CA LEU A 63 12.01 0.29 -5.15
C LEU A 63 11.61 -0.70 -4.02
N PRO A 64 12.58 -1.31 -3.32
CA PRO A 64 12.28 -2.25 -2.24
C PRO A 64 11.52 -1.61 -1.07
N LEU A 65 10.63 -2.39 -0.45
CA LEU A 65 10.01 -2.10 0.83
C LEU A 65 10.91 -2.60 1.97
N ASP A 66 10.91 -1.87 3.09
CA ASP A 66 11.63 -2.30 4.28
C ASP A 66 10.75 -3.24 5.12
N GLY A 67 10.86 -4.55 4.85
CA GLY A 67 10.15 -5.60 5.59
C GLY A 67 10.62 -5.82 7.03
N ARG A 68 11.64 -5.10 7.52
CA ARG A 68 12.12 -5.15 8.91
C ARG A 68 11.42 -4.13 9.79
N GLN A 69 11.03 -2.98 9.21
CA GLN A 69 10.49 -1.85 9.94
C GLN A 69 9.02 -1.63 9.63
N LEU A 70 8.24 -1.34 10.68
CA LEU A 70 6.83 -0.95 10.56
C LEU A 70 6.64 0.58 10.59
N SER A 71 7.72 1.33 10.53
CA SER A 71 7.77 2.80 10.51
C SER A 71 8.88 3.27 9.58
N GLY A 72 8.81 4.54 9.14
CA GLY A 72 9.77 5.12 8.20
C GLY A 72 9.26 5.13 6.76
N ARG A 73 10.01 5.79 5.87
CA ARG A 73 9.55 6.09 4.51
C ARG A 73 9.25 4.85 3.66
N ARG A 74 10.05 3.80 3.79
CA ARG A 74 9.92 2.55 3.02
C ARG A 74 9.14 1.46 3.73
N CYS A 75 8.51 1.72 4.87
CA CYS A 75 7.75 0.67 5.56
C CYS A 75 6.52 0.25 4.73
N PRO A 76 6.20 -1.06 4.72
CA PRO A 76 5.05 -1.56 3.98
C PRO A 76 3.75 -1.04 4.60
N THR A 77 3.00 -0.29 3.80
CA THR A 77 1.75 0.34 4.21
C THR A 77 0.60 -0.21 3.40
N VAL A 78 -0.44 -0.64 4.11
CA VAL A 78 -1.65 -1.20 3.51
C VAL A 78 -2.63 -0.07 3.19
N CYS A 79 -3.10 -0.03 1.94
CA CYS A 79 -4.10 0.92 1.46
C CYS A 79 -5.24 0.20 0.73
N PRO A 80 -6.50 0.67 0.87
CA PRO A 80 -7.60 0.21 0.02
C PRO A 80 -7.36 0.60 -1.45
N ILE A 81 -7.77 -0.25 -2.38
CA ILE A 81 -7.75 0.03 -3.82
C ILE A 81 -9.15 0.52 -4.24
N ASP A 82 -9.22 1.70 -4.85
CA ASP A 82 -10.41 2.33 -5.44
C ASP A 82 -11.63 2.45 -4.51
N ASN A 83 -12.39 1.36 -4.37
CA ASN A 83 -13.65 1.33 -3.64
C ASN A 83 -13.45 0.78 -2.21
N PRO A 84 -13.57 1.62 -1.16
CA PRO A 84 -13.38 1.18 0.22
C PRO A 84 -14.45 0.22 0.72
N SER A 85 -15.55 0.00 -0.02
CA SER A 85 -16.61 -0.95 0.35
C SER A 85 -16.27 -2.42 0.07
N ILE A 86 -15.22 -2.68 -0.71
CA ILE A 86 -14.74 -4.02 -1.05
C ILE A 86 -13.45 -4.31 -0.29
N ALA A 87 -13.25 -5.54 0.15
CA ALA A 87 -12.01 -5.99 0.79
C ALA A 87 -10.89 -6.17 -0.24
N ASN A 88 -10.43 -5.08 -0.85
CA ASN A 88 -9.35 -5.05 -1.82
C ASN A 88 -8.27 -4.06 -1.39
N PHE A 89 -7.03 -4.53 -1.29
CA PHE A 89 -5.92 -3.76 -0.72
C PHE A 89 -4.64 -3.91 -1.54
N GLU A 90 -3.84 -2.85 -1.51
CA GLU A 90 -2.46 -2.79 -2.00
C GLU A 90 -1.50 -2.56 -0.83
N VAL A 91 -0.24 -2.98 -1.03
CA VAL A 91 0.88 -2.66 -0.14
C VAL A 91 1.85 -1.80 -0.92
N LEU A 92 2.10 -0.60 -0.43
CA LEU A 92 3.06 0.36 -0.97
C LEU A 92 3.85 1.01 0.17
N SER A 93 4.92 1.75 -0.14
CA SER A 93 5.68 2.47 0.86
C SER A 93 4.86 3.61 1.48
N LEU A 94 5.20 3.97 2.73
CA LEU A 94 4.60 5.16 3.37
C LEU A 94 4.83 6.43 2.53
N GLN A 95 6.03 6.58 1.97
CA GLN A 95 6.38 7.70 1.11
C GLN A 95 5.47 7.78 -0.12
N THR A 96 5.27 6.68 -0.84
CA THR A 96 4.40 6.64 -2.01
C THR A 96 2.95 6.94 -1.62
N LYS A 97 2.49 6.43 -0.47
CA LYS A 97 1.14 6.71 0.02
C LYS A 97 0.93 8.19 0.29
N GLU A 98 1.90 8.83 0.95
CA GLU A 98 1.85 10.26 1.25
C GLU A 98 1.88 11.10 -0.04
N ALA A 99 2.71 10.72 -1.03
CA ALA A 99 2.79 11.41 -2.31
C ALA A 99 1.53 11.24 -3.17
N LYS A 100 0.99 10.02 -3.25
CA LYS A 100 -0.24 9.69 -3.99
C LYS A 100 -1.47 10.37 -3.37
N GLY A 101 -1.51 10.50 -2.05
CA GLY A 101 -2.61 11.13 -1.34
C GLY A 101 -3.94 10.43 -1.62
N ALA A 102 -4.92 11.19 -2.13
CA ALA A 102 -6.26 10.68 -2.48
C ALA A 102 -6.42 10.29 -3.97
N MET A 103 -5.38 10.48 -4.78
CA MET A 103 -5.42 10.11 -6.20
C MET A 103 -5.53 8.59 -6.35
N ASN A 104 -6.26 8.13 -7.37
CA ASN A 104 -6.17 6.73 -7.78
C ASN A 104 -4.82 6.48 -8.47
N ALA A 105 -4.55 5.23 -8.86
CA ALA A 105 -3.26 4.90 -9.48
C ALA A 105 -3.05 5.60 -10.83
N GLU A 106 -4.09 5.69 -11.66
CA GLU A 106 -4.05 6.30 -12.99
C GLU A 106 -3.76 7.80 -12.90
N ASP A 107 -4.50 8.51 -12.05
CA ASP A 107 -4.35 9.95 -11.81
C ASP A 107 -2.95 10.28 -11.27
N PHE A 108 -2.43 9.46 -10.36
CA PHE A 108 -1.09 9.67 -9.80
C PHE A 108 -0.01 9.47 -10.85
N ILE A 109 -0.11 8.42 -11.67
CA ILE A 109 0.83 8.17 -12.78
C ILE A 109 0.77 9.31 -13.81
N ALA A 110 -0.43 9.76 -14.17
CA ALA A 110 -0.63 10.89 -15.07
C ALA A 110 0.01 12.18 -14.50
N HIS A 111 -0.16 12.43 -13.21
CA HIS A 111 0.47 13.54 -12.52
C HIS A 111 1.99 13.47 -12.57
N CYS A 112 2.59 12.32 -12.23
CA CYS A 112 4.03 12.12 -12.31
C CYS A 112 4.58 12.35 -13.73
N ARG A 113 3.87 11.87 -14.76
CA ARG A 113 4.25 12.11 -16.17
C ARG A 113 4.21 13.60 -16.54
N ALA A 114 3.20 14.32 -16.08
CA ALA A 114 3.09 15.77 -16.31
C ALA A 114 4.23 16.55 -15.63
N VAL A 115 4.60 16.17 -14.40
CA VAL A 115 5.74 16.76 -13.68
C VAL A 115 7.05 16.55 -14.44
N VAL A 116 7.31 15.33 -14.91
CA VAL A 116 8.51 15.02 -15.72
C VAL A 116 8.53 15.84 -17.01
N ALA A 117 7.42 15.86 -17.76
CA ALA A 117 7.33 16.63 -19.01
C ALA A 117 7.57 18.14 -18.79
N HIS A 118 7.07 18.70 -17.68
CA HIS A 118 7.31 20.10 -17.33
C HIS A 118 8.78 20.37 -16.98
N ALA A 119 9.42 19.46 -16.22
CA ALA A 119 10.84 19.56 -15.87
C ALA A 119 11.75 19.51 -17.12
N ASP A 120 11.44 18.60 -18.06
CA ASP A 120 12.20 18.45 -19.31
C ASP A 120 12.04 19.68 -20.22
N ALA A 121 10.83 20.22 -20.34
CA ALA A 121 10.56 21.45 -21.10
C ALA A 121 11.31 22.66 -20.52
N THR A 122 11.33 22.79 -19.18
CA THR A 122 12.02 23.88 -18.48
C THR A 122 13.53 23.78 -18.63
N THR A 123 14.07 22.56 -18.54
CA THR A 123 15.51 22.29 -18.73
C THR A 123 15.95 22.56 -20.16
N THR A 124 15.08 22.34 -21.14
CA THR A 124 15.35 22.58 -22.56
C THR A 124 15.26 24.07 -22.93
N GLY A 125 14.36 24.85 -22.30
CA GLY A 125 14.23 26.29 -22.52
C GLY A 125 15.29 27.17 -21.84
N LEU A 126 16.13 26.59 -20.99
CA LEU A 126 17.29 27.24 -20.35
C LEU A 126 18.61 27.04 -21.12
N ARG A 127 18.55 26.51 -22.35
CA ARG A 127 19.69 26.38 -23.28
C ARG A 127 19.55 27.29 -24.49
#